data_AF-A0A925UFI9-F1
#
_entry.id   AF-A0A925UFI9-F1
#
_cell.length_a   1.000
_cell.length_b   1.000
_cell.length_c   1.000
_cell.angle_alpha   90.00
_cell.angle_beta   90.00
_cell.angle_gamma   90.00
#
_symmetry.space_group_name_H-M   'P 1'
#
loop_
_entity.id
_entity.type
_entity.pdbx_description
1 polymer ?
#
loop_
_entity_poly.entity_id
_entity_poly.type
_entity_poly.pdbx_seq_one_letter_code
_entity_poly.pdbx_strand_id
1 'polypeptide(L)'
;MQRRHFLRNAAVLPLAASAVQLMAASPGTPRVLVVFLRGAYDAASLLVPVSSSFYYEQRPNIAIARPSSAADAAIPLDAEWALNPALVDSMLPLFERKQLAFVPFAGTDNASRSHFETQDSIELGQPLGSRRDFGSGFMNRLASVIGARALANESIAFTDQLPLIFRGSVQVPNLALAKLTRPSVDERQSRVIAGMYEGTSLAAPVRESFAVRDAAMRELNGDPGSSMQGGMSGEMVAASRNAITAKGFEGEARRIARLMRERYHLGFVDVGGWDTHVGQGAG
;
A
#
# COMPACT_ATOMS: atom_id res chain seq x y z
N MET A 1 -27.98 53.10 28.13
CA MET A 1 -27.27 52.11 27.29
C MET A 1 -28.22 51.57 26.24
N GLN A 2 -27.92 51.77 24.95
CA GLN A 2 -28.84 51.44 23.86
C GLN A 2 -28.74 49.96 23.49
N ARG A 3 -29.85 49.22 23.65
CA ARG A 3 -29.97 47.78 23.33
C ARG A 3 -29.49 47.42 21.90
N ARG A 4 -29.58 48.37 20.96
CA ARG A 4 -29.09 48.23 19.59
C ARG A 4 -27.56 48.13 19.47
N HIS A 5 -26.81 48.80 20.33
CA HIS A 5 -25.33 48.71 20.30
C HIS A 5 -24.82 47.39 20.92
N PHE A 6 -25.54 46.86 21.93
CA PHE A 6 -25.20 45.58 22.54
C PHE A 6 -25.38 44.40 21.56
N LEU A 7 -26.51 44.35 20.84
CA LEU A 7 -26.76 43.30 19.83
C LEU A 7 -25.79 43.40 18.64
N ARG A 8 -25.40 44.60 18.24
CA ARG A 8 -24.44 44.81 17.16
C ARG A 8 -23.02 44.37 17.53
N ASN A 9 -22.63 44.50 18.80
CA ASN A 9 -21.33 44.02 19.28
C ASN A 9 -21.35 42.51 19.60
N ALA A 10 -22.49 41.95 20.02
CA ALA A 10 -22.65 40.51 20.25
C ALA A 10 -22.57 39.68 18.96
N ALA A 11 -22.94 40.25 17.81
CA ALA A 11 -22.87 39.58 16.50
C ALA A 11 -21.47 39.51 15.88
N VAL A 12 -20.46 40.21 16.43
CA VAL A 12 -19.08 40.22 15.90
C VAL A 12 -18.17 39.24 16.66
N LEU A 13 -18.56 38.82 17.85
CA LEU A 13 -17.83 37.83 18.66
C LEU A 13 -17.79 36.38 18.10
N PRO A 14 -18.75 35.87 17.28
CA PRO A 14 -18.64 34.52 16.73
C PRO A 14 -17.58 34.41 15.63
N LEU A 15 -17.16 35.51 15.00
CA LEU A 15 -16.18 35.49 13.90
C LEU A 15 -14.73 35.49 14.39
N ALA A 16 -14.47 35.80 15.66
CA ALA A 16 -13.14 35.71 16.28
C ALA A 16 -12.91 34.38 17.03
N ALA A 17 -13.96 33.57 17.26
CA ALA A 17 -13.86 32.27 17.92
C ALA A 17 -13.58 31.09 16.95
N SER A 18 -13.56 31.34 15.65
CA SER A 18 -13.25 30.36 14.59
C SER A 18 -11.74 30.09 14.42
N ALA A 19 -10.92 30.47 15.40
CA ALA A 19 -9.47 30.33 15.37
C ALA A 19 -8.92 29.44 16.50
N VAL A 20 -9.77 28.64 17.15
CA VAL A 20 -9.26 27.46 17.88
C VAL A 20 -9.09 26.33 16.87
N GLN A 21 -8.09 26.48 16.00
CA GLN A 21 -7.43 25.29 15.50
C GLN A 21 -6.78 24.67 16.72
N LEU A 22 -7.31 23.53 17.15
CA LEU A 22 -6.56 22.61 18.01
C LEU A 22 -5.31 22.25 17.21
N MET A 23 -4.25 23.04 17.36
CA MET A 23 -2.90 22.65 17.00
C MET A 23 -2.53 21.56 17.99
N ALA A 24 -3.02 20.34 17.72
CA ALA A 24 -2.32 19.16 18.18
C ALA A 24 -0.87 19.34 17.74
N ALA A 25 0.05 19.34 18.70
CA ALA A 25 1.48 19.49 18.47
C ALA A 25 1.87 18.65 17.25
N SER A 26 2.31 19.27 16.14
CA SER A 26 2.53 18.55 14.88
C SER A 26 3.52 17.43 15.13
N PRO A 27 3.08 16.16 15.21
CA PRO A 27 4.02 15.06 15.08
C PRO A 27 4.59 15.19 13.67
N GLY A 28 5.85 14.83 13.45
CA GLY A 28 6.47 14.98 12.14
C GLY A 28 5.55 14.53 11.00
N THR A 29 5.57 15.23 9.87
CA THR A 29 4.63 15.09 8.74
C THR A 29 4.13 13.65 8.58
N PRO A 30 2.79 13.41 8.61
CA PRO A 30 2.20 12.08 8.53
C PRO A 30 2.78 11.25 7.38
N ARG A 31 2.97 9.96 7.61
CA ARG A 31 3.55 9.02 6.64
C ARG A 31 2.52 7.97 6.27
N VAL A 32 2.42 7.67 4.99
CA VAL A 32 1.51 6.65 4.46
C VAL A 32 2.30 5.65 3.63
N LEU A 33 2.18 4.37 3.97
CA LEU A 33 2.65 3.26 3.14
C LEU A 33 1.43 2.47 2.67
N VAL A 34 1.26 2.36 1.36
CA VAL A 34 0.26 1.48 0.75
C VAL A 34 0.94 0.16 0.41
N VAL A 35 0.47 -0.91 1.05
CA VAL A 35 0.89 -2.29 0.75
C VAL A 35 -0.21 -2.94 -0.09
N PHE A 36 0.08 -3.21 -1.35
CA PHE A 36 -0.89 -3.80 -2.28
C PHE A 36 -0.64 -5.30 -2.45
N LEU A 37 -1.56 -6.11 -1.94
CA LEU A 37 -1.48 -7.57 -2.04
C LEU A 37 -1.98 -8.00 -3.44
N ARG A 38 -1.07 -8.43 -4.31
CA ARG A 38 -1.34 -8.79 -5.70
C ARG A 38 -1.95 -10.19 -5.78
N GLY A 39 -3.08 -10.30 -6.48
CA GLY A 39 -3.85 -11.53 -6.62
C GLY A 39 -5.31 -11.31 -6.26
N ALA A 40 -5.94 -12.30 -5.64
CA ALA A 40 -7.21 -12.14 -4.94
C ALA A 40 -7.15 -13.05 -3.72
N TYR A 41 -6.70 -12.47 -2.61
CA TYR A 41 -6.74 -13.17 -1.35
C TYR A 41 -8.19 -13.27 -0.89
N ASP A 42 -8.51 -14.40 -0.28
CA ASP A 42 -9.84 -14.62 0.25
C ASP A 42 -10.06 -13.82 1.54
N ALA A 43 -10.58 -12.60 1.38
CA ALA A 43 -10.84 -11.69 2.50
C ALA A 43 -11.85 -12.25 3.51
N ALA A 44 -12.74 -13.15 3.10
CA ALA A 44 -13.73 -13.78 3.98
C ALA A 44 -13.16 -14.98 4.76
N SER A 45 -11.93 -15.43 4.44
CA SER A 45 -11.13 -16.29 5.32
C SER A 45 -10.34 -15.49 6.36
N LEU A 46 -10.05 -14.22 6.10
CA LEU A 46 -9.32 -13.33 7.02
C LEU A 46 -10.27 -12.69 8.03
N LEU A 47 -11.31 -12.01 7.53
CA LEU A 47 -12.37 -11.37 8.30
C LEU A 47 -13.67 -12.14 8.07
N VAL A 48 -14.01 -12.99 9.03
CA VAL A 48 -15.08 -13.97 8.93
C VAL A 48 -16.41 -13.33 9.34
N PRO A 49 -17.43 -13.26 8.45
CA PRO A 49 -18.76 -12.76 8.78
C PRO A 49 -19.56 -13.83 9.52
N VAL A 50 -19.24 -14.06 10.80
CA VAL A 50 -19.80 -15.17 11.59
C VAL A 50 -21.31 -15.10 11.75
N SER A 51 -21.94 -13.92 11.64
CA SER A 51 -23.41 -13.80 11.68
C SER A 51 -24.11 -14.28 10.40
N SER A 52 -23.40 -14.41 9.27
CA SER A 52 -23.99 -14.73 7.97
C SER A 52 -24.15 -16.24 7.75
N SER A 53 -25.38 -16.74 7.58
CA SER A 53 -25.60 -18.15 7.18
C SER A 53 -25.09 -18.41 5.76
N PHE A 54 -25.26 -17.43 4.87
CA PHE A 54 -24.80 -17.48 3.48
C PHE A 54 -23.31 -17.77 3.37
N TYR A 55 -22.47 -17.21 4.25
CA TYR A 55 -21.04 -17.52 4.29
C TYR A 55 -20.78 -19.03 4.44
N TYR A 56 -21.47 -19.69 5.37
CA TYR A 56 -21.30 -21.12 5.62
C TYR A 56 -21.91 -21.99 4.52
N GLU A 57 -23.08 -21.59 3.99
CA GLU A 57 -23.76 -22.28 2.90
C GLU A 57 -22.94 -22.26 1.59
N GLN A 58 -22.29 -21.14 1.29
CA GLN A 58 -21.47 -21.00 0.08
C GLN A 58 -20.06 -21.59 0.22
N ARG A 59 -19.65 -21.95 1.45
CA ARG A 59 -18.27 -22.36 1.74
C ARG A 59 -18.22 -23.69 2.52
N PRO A 60 -18.91 -24.75 2.06
CA PRO A 60 -19.06 -25.99 2.83
C PRO A 60 -17.73 -26.66 3.20
N ASN A 61 -16.67 -26.43 2.42
CA ASN A 61 -15.35 -27.08 2.61
C ASN A 61 -14.26 -26.13 3.13
N ILE A 62 -14.51 -24.82 3.15
CA ILE A 62 -13.48 -23.79 3.39
C ILE A 62 -13.92 -22.67 4.35
N ALA A 63 -15.09 -22.81 4.97
CA ALA A 63 -15.55 -21.88 5.99
C ALA A 63 -14.71 -22.03 7.26
N ILE A 64 -14.32 -20.90 7.85
CA ILE A 64 -13.76 -20.90 9.21
C ILE A 64 -14.89 -21.15 10.19
N ALA A 65 -14.69 -22.08 11.12
CA ALA A 65 -15.71 -22.45 12.10
C ALA A 65 -16.14 -21.26 12.96
N ARG A 66 -17.42 -21.26 13.36
CA ARG A 66 -17.97 -20.25 14.28
C ARG A 66 -17.16 -20.24 15.59
N PRO A 67 -17.08 -19.09 16.29
CA PRO A 67 -16.42 -18.99 17.59
C PRO A 67 -16.87 -20.09 18.54
N SER A 68 -15.90 -20.84 19.06
CA SER A 68 -16.10 -21.94 20.00
C SER A 68 -14.81 -22.18 20.79
N SER A 69 -14.78 -23.22 21.63
CA SER A 69 -13.56 -23.64 22.33
C SER A 69 -12.59 -24.45 21.45
N ALA A 70 -12.92 -24.69 20.18
CA ALA A 70 -12.04 -25.40 19.26
C ALA A 70 -10.87 -24.50 18.83
N ALA A 71 -9.69 -25.10 18.62
CA ALA A 71 -8.48 -24.35 18.30
C ALA A 71 -8.50 -23.69 16.91
N ASP A 72 -9.29 -24.23 15.99
CA ASP A 72 -9.50 -23.77 14.61
C ASP A 72 -10.73 -22.86 14.45
N ALA A 73 -11.39 -22.51 15.55
CA ALA A 73 -12.53 -21.60 15.54
C ALA A 73 -12.11 -20.15 15.33
N ALA A 74 -12.98 -19.38 14.66
CA ALA A 74 -12.78 -17.94 14.49
C ALA A 74 -12.76 -17.21 15.84
N ILE A 75 -11.92 -16.18 15.96
CA ILE A 75 -11.81 -15.36 17.17
C ILE A 75 -12.72 -14.14 17.05
N PRO A 76 -13.74 -13.99 17.90
CA PRO A 76 -14.72 -12.91 17.75
C PRO A 76 -14.05 -11.54 17.91
N LEU A 77 -14.30 -10.65 16.94
CA LEU A 77 -13.95 -9.23 17.01
C LEU A 77 -15.14 -8.43 17.55
N ASP A 78 -16.35 -8.79 17.11
CA ASP A 78 -17.63 -8.29 17.61
C ASP A 78 -18.74 -9.35 17.41
N ALA A 79 -20.01 -8.93 17.42
CA ALA A 79 -21.17 -9.82 17.25
C ALA A 79 -21.33 -10.35 15.82
N GLU A 80 -20.77 -9.67 14.81
CA GLU A 80 -20.94 -9.99 13.40
C GLU A 80 -19.67 -10.55 12.75
N TRP A 81 -18.50 -10.15 13.27
CA TRP A 81 -17.20 -10.41 12.67
C TRP A 81 -16.26 -11.13 13.61
N ALA A 82 -15.46 -12.02 13.03
CA ALA A 82 -14.38 -12.72 13.71
C ALA A 82 -13.12 -12.73 12.84
N LEU A 83 -11.98 -12.94 13.49
CA LEU A 83 -10.67 -13.06 12.88
C LEU A 83 -10.32 -14.54 12.72
N ASN A 84 -9.61 -14.88 11.65
CA ASN A 84 -9.00 -16.20 11.50
C ASN A 84 -8.07 -16.53 12.68
N PRO A 85 -8.12 -17.74 13.28
CA PRO A 85 -7.23 -18.13 14.36
C PRO A 85 -5.74 -18.03 14.02
N ALA A 86 -5.35 -18.22 12.75
CA ALA A 86 -3.97 -18.09 12.29
C ALA A 86 -3.42 -16.64 12.37
N LEU A 87 -4.31 -15.65 12.54
CA LEU A 87 -3.95 -14.23 12.57
C LEU A 87 -3.98 -13.64 13.98
N VAL A 88 -4.25 -14.47 15.00
CA VAL A 88 -4.34 -14.01 16.40
C VAL A 88 -3.05 -13.34 16.82
N ASP A 89 -1.92 -14.01 16.70
CA ASP A 89 -0.65 -13.48 17.20
C ASP A 89 -0.17 -12.22 16.45
N SER A 90 -0.54 -12.09 15.17
CA SER A 90 -0.07 -11.01 14.30
C SER A 90 -1.00 -9.79 14.26
N MET A 91 -2.32 -9.98 14.34
CA MET A 91 -3.32 -8.94 14.08
C MET A 91 -4.20 -8.60 15.28
N LEU A 92 -4.58 -9.58 16.11
CA LEU A 92 -5.51 -9.33 17.23
C LEU A 92 -4.96 -8.29 18.23
N PRO A 93 -3.67 -8.34 18.65
CA PRO A 93 -3.12 -7.31 19.53
C PRO A 93 -3.15 -5.90 18.93
N LEU A 94 -3.05 -5.77 17.60
CA LEU A 94 -3.16 -4.47 16.93
C LEU A 94 -4.59 -3.95 16.93
N PHE A 95 -5.56 -4.85 16.71
CA PHE A 95 -6.98 -4.51 16.75
C PHE A 95 -7.41 -4.05 18.15
N GLU A 96 -7.03 -4.80 19.20
CA GLU A 96 -7.34 -4.47 20.59
C GLU A 96 -6.75 -3.12 21.02
N ARG A 97 -5.54 -2.78 20.52
CA ARG A 97 -4.91 -1.48 20.72
C ARG A 97 -5.46 -0.37 19.83
N LYS A 98 -6.47 -0.63 19.00
CA LYS A 98 -7.05 0.30 18.02
C LYS A 98 -6.03 0.84 17.01
N GLN A 99 -5.05 0.01 16.67
CA GLN A 99 -4.00 0.28 15.68
C GLN A 99 -4.27 -0.41 14.33
N LEU A 100 -5.31 -1.25 14.27
CA LEU A 100 -5.78 -1.95 13.08
C LEU A 100 -7.29 -1.76 12.97
N ALA A 101 -7.75 -1.50 11.75
CA ALA A 101 -9.17 -1.45 11.39
C ALA A 101 -9.39 -2.25 10.11
N PHE A 102 -10.53 -2.94 10.05
CA PHE A 102 -10.98 -3.64 8.84
C PHE A 102 -12.08 -2.84 8.18
N VAL A 103 -12.01 -2.70 6.86
CA VAL A 103 -13.03 -2.02 6.07
C VAL A 103 -13.58 -3.04 5.06
N PRO A 104 -14.59 -3.84 5.43
CA PRO A 104 -15.20 -4.79 4.50
C PRO A 104 -15.90 -4.01 3.39
N PHE A 105 -16.06 -4.66 2.23
CA PHE A 105 -16.71 -4.07 1.06
C PHE A 105 -16.04 -2.77 0.54
N ALA A 106 -14.78 -2.52 0.89
CA ALA A 106 -13.95 -1.50 0.27
C ALA A 106 -13.46 -1.98 -1.10
N GLY A 107 -14.26 -1.71 -2.15
CA GLY A 107 -13.97 -2.16 -3.50
C GLY A 107 -14.73 -1.39 -4.55
N THR A 108 -14.89 -1.99 -5.72
CA THR A 108 -15.60 -1.39 -6.85
C THR A 108 -16.84 -2.18 -7.21
N ASP A 109 -17.79 -1.56 -7.89
CA ASP A 109 -18.95 -2.22 -8.50
C ASP A 109 -18.62 -2.98 -9.80
N ASN A 110 -17.36 -2.94 -10.25
CA ASN A 110 -16.90 -3.73 -11.38
C ASN A 110 -16.93 -5.23 -11.07
N ALA A 111 -17.73 -5.99 -11.83
CA ALA A 111 -17.84 -7.44 -11.75
C ALA A 111 -16.82 -8.18 -12.65
N SER A 112 -15.78 -7.50 -13.14
CA SER A 112 -14.72 -8.10 -13.95
C SER A 112 -14.06 -9.25 -13.20
N ARG A 113 -13.90 -10.38 -13.90
CA ARG A 113 -13.18 -11.55 -13.39
C ARG A 113 -11.68 -11.49 -13.68
N SER A 114 -11.18 -10.36 -14.18
CA SER A 114 -9.76 -10.15 -14.47
C SER A 114 -9.05 -9.49 -13.28
N HIS A 115 -8.04 -10.18 -12.75
CA HIS A 115 -7.12 -9.60 -11.77
C HIS A 115 -6.44 -8.35 -12.31
N PHE A 116 -5.95 -8.39 -13.54
CA PHE A 116 -5.24 -7.25 -14.15
C PHE A 116 -6.12 -6.01 -14.20
N GLU A 117 -7.35 -6.17 -14.67
CA GLU A 117 -8.27 -5.05 -14.83
C GLU A 117 -8.69 -4.46 -13.48
N THR A 118 -8.96 -5.32 -12.49
CA THR A 118 -9.35 -4.89 -11.14
C THR A 118 -8.19 -4.17 -10.44
N GLN A 119 -6.98 -4.73 -10.51
CA GLN A 119 -5.78 -4.10 -9.97
C GLN A 119 -5.50 -2.75 -10.63
N ASP A 120 -5.63 -2.65 -11.96
CA ASP A 120 -5.48 -1.38 -12.66
C ASP A 120 -6.53 -0.36 -12.23
N SER A 121 -7.77 -0.79 -12.02
CA SER A 121 -8.84 0.10 -11.56
C SER A 121 -8.54 0.67 -10.16
N ILE A 122 -8.03 -0.17 -9.25
CA ILE A 122 -7.64 0.27 -7.90
C ILE A 122 -6.42 1.20 -7.95
N GLU A 123 -5.38 0.84 -8.72
CA GLU A 123 -4.17 1.66 -8.86
C GLU A 123 -4.45 3.02 -9.52
N LEU A 124 -5.35 3.07 -10.50
CA LEU A 124 -5.76 4.32 -11.14
C LEU A 124 -6.66 5.16 -10.23
N GLY A 125 -7.57 4.53 -9.48
CA GLY A 125 -8.57 5.20 -8.66
C GLY A 125 -9.43 6.19 -9.45
N GLN A 126 -9.78 5.83 -10.69
CA GLN A 126 -10.58 6.63 -11.62
C GLN A 126 -12.01 6.07 -11.74
N PRO A 127 -13.00 6.87 -12.15
CA PRO A 127 -14.37 6.38 -12.39
C PRO A 127 -14.38 5.24 -13.42
N LEU A 128 -15.02 4.12 -13.09
CA LEU A 128 -15.00 2.89 -13.89
C LEU A 128 -15.67 3.01 -15.27
N GLY A 129 -16.68 3.88 -15.41
CA GLY A 129 -17.41 4.11 -16.66
C GLY A 129 -16.77 5.14 -17.61
N SER A 130 -15.62 5.71 -17.24
CA SER A 130 -14.91 6.71 -18.05
C SER A 130 -13.70 6.09 -18.75
N ARG A 131 -13.22 6.75 -19.81
CA ARG A 131 -11.95 6.39 -20.44
C ARG A 131 -10.83 6.46 -19.39
N ARG A 132 -10.11 5.35 -19.22
CA ARG A 132 -8.96 5.27 -18.31
C ARG A 132 -7.79 6.08 -18.83
N ASP A 133 -7.21 6.91 -17.97
CA ASP A 133 -5.94 7.59 -18.20
C ASP A 133 -4.81 6.87 -17.45
N PHE A 134 -4.04 6.04 -18.17
CA PHE A 134 -2.91 5.30 -17.61
C PHE A 134 -1.71 6.18 -17.19
N GLY A 135 -1.76 7.48 -17.51
CA GLY A 135 -0.84 8.51 -17.02
C GLY A 135 -1.31 9.19 -15.73
N SER A 136 -2.38 8.71 -15.08
CA SER A 136 -2.94 9.33 -13.88
C SER A 136 -3.23 8.26 -12.82
N GLY A 137 -2.17 7.85 -12.11
CA GLY A 137 -2.23 6.96 -10.95
C GLY A 137 -2.76 7.67 -9.71
N PHE A 138 -3.49 6.94 -8.86
CA PHE A 138 -4.10 7.49 -7.64
C PHE A 138 -3.07 8.13 -6.71
N MET A 139 -1.96 7.44 -6.42
CA MET A 139 -0.94 7.96 -5.52
C MET A 139 -0.09 9.05 -6.18
N ASN A 140 0.04 9.10 -7.52
CA ASN A 140 0.69 10.24 -8.18
C ASN A 140 -0.15 11.53 -8.00
N ARG A 141 -1.48 11.44 -8.17
CA ARG A 141 -2.38 12.56 -7.87
C ARG A 141 -2.31 12.96 -6.41
N LEU A 142 -2.25 11.99 -5.49
CA LEU A 142 -2.08 12.27 -4.07
C LEU A 142 -0.73 12.96 -3.78
N ALA A 143 0.36 12.50 -4.40
CA ALA A 143 1.68 13.12 -4.28
C ALA A 143 1.66 14.57 -4.79
N SER A 144 0.89 14.89 -5.83
CA SER A 144 0.70 16.27 -6.30
C SER A 144 -0.02 17.13 -5.26
N VAL A 145 -1.07 16.61 -4.62
CA VAL A 145 -1.84 17.34 -3.59
C VAL A 145 -1.01 17.57 -2.31
N ILE A 146 -0.29 16.54 -1.86
CA ILE A 146 0.59 16.64 -0.70
C ILE A 146 1.79 17.53 -1.03
N GLY A 147 2.35 17.38 -2.22
CA GLY A 147 3.54 18.09 -2.64
C GLY A 147 3.33 19.55 -3.02
N ALA A 148 2.13 19.93 -3.44
CA ALA A 148 1.72 21.33 -3.52
C ALA A 148 1.72 22.03 -2.14
N ARG A 149 1.79 21.25 -1.04
CA ARG A 149 1.80 21.75 0.34
C ARG A 149 3.16 21.60 1.05
N ALA A 150 4.14 20.91 0.47
CA ALA A 150 5.42 20.59 1.11
C ALA A 150 6.64 21.12 0.31
N LEU A 151 7.74 21.43 0.98
CA LEU A 151 8.97 21.95 0.36
C LEU A 151 9.89 20.86 -0.23
N ALA A 152 9.61 19.57 -0.02
CA ALA A 152 10.31 18.45 -0.65
C ALA A 152 9.36 17.25 -0.81
N ASN A 153 9.15 16.79 -2.04
CA ASN A 153 8.22 15.70 -2.37
C ASN A 153 8.91 14.35 -2.22
N GLU A 154 8.86 13.81 -1.02
CA GLU A 154 9.48 12.54 -0.67
C GLU A 154 8.50 11.36 -0.85
N SER A 155 8.13 11.06 -2.09
CA SER A 155 7.40 9.83 -2.45
C SER A 155 8.35 8.74 -2.95
N ILE A 156 8.04 7.46 -2.74
CA ILE A 156 8.84 6.34 -3.26
C ILE A 156 7.98 5.11 -3.59
N ALA A 157 8.33 4.43 -4.67
CA ALA A 157 7.83 3.10 -4.97
C ALA A 157 8.89 2.04 -4.63
N PHE A 158 8.59 1.11 -3.73
CA PHE A 158 9.47 -0.03 -3.42
C PHE A 158 9.22 -1.19 -4.38
N THR A 159 9.39 -0.93 -5.67
CA THR A 159 9.09 -1.85 -6.78
C THR A 159 10.19 -1.81 -7.84
N ASP A 160 10.31 -2.90 -8.61
CA ASP A 160 11.31 -3.03 -9.69
C ASP A 160 11.15 -1.96 -10.79
N GLN A 161 9.92 -1.54 -11.05
CA GLN A 161 9.54 -0.52 -12.04
C GLN A 161 8.51 0.44 -11.44
N LEU A 162 8.37 1.64 -12.00
CA LEU A 162 7.35 2.60 -11.56
C LEU A 162 5.94 2.00 -11.74
N PRO A 163 5.20 1.75 -10.64
CA PRO A 163 3.90 1.09 -10.69
C PRO A 163 2.84 2.04 -11.23
N LEU A 164 1.73 1.49 -11.73
CA LEU A 164 0.65 2.28 -12.33
C LEU A 164 0.10 3.32 -11.35
N ILE A 165 0.00 2.96 -10.07
CA ILE A 165 -0.47 3.84 -9.00
C ILE A 165 0.32 5.14 -8.84
N PHE A 166 1.60 5.14 -9.26
CA PHE A 166 2.49 6.31 -9.21
C PHE A 166 2.82 6.91 -10.59
N ARG A 167 2.22 6.44 -11.69
CA ARG A 167 2.37 7.10 -12.98
C ARG A 167 1.67 8.46 -13.00
N GLY A 168 2.35 9.49 -13.47
CA GLY A 168 1.77 10.80 -13.72
C GLY A 168 2.78 11.93 -13.74
N SER A 169 2.31 13.16 -13.51
CA SER A 169 3.11 14.38 -13.65
C SER A 169 4.16 14.55 -12.55
N VAL A 170 3.94 13.97 -11.36
CA VAL A 170 4.92 14.00 -10.28
C VAL A 170 5.98 12.94 -10.53
N GLN A 171 7.25 13.34 -10.53
CA GLN A 171 8.37 12.39 -10.60
C GLN A 171 8.51 11.69 -9.26
N VAL A 172 8.46 10.36 -9.27
CA VAL A 172 8.57 9.52 -8.08
C VAL A 172 9.66 8.47 -8.33
N PRO A 173 10.71 8.39 -7.49
CA PRO A 173 11.72 7.36 -7.60
C PRO A 173 11.16 5.98 -7.26
N ASN A 174 11.74 4.94 -7.86
CA ASN A 174 11.46 3.55 -7.49
C ASN A 174 12.73 2.79 -7.08
N LEU A 175 12.59 1.88 -6.11
CA LEU A 175 13.66 1.05 -5.56
C LEU A 175 13.26 -0.42 -5.61
N ALA A 176 13.99 -1.21 -6.39
CA ALA A 176 13.82 -2.65 -6.47
C ALA A 176 14.21 -3.33 -5.14
N LEU A 177 13.28 -4.09 -4.55
CA LEU A 177 13.51 -4.85 -3.32
C LEU A 177 14.12 -6.24 -3.59
N ALA A 178 13.72 -6.90 -4.68
CA ALA A 178 14.02 -8.32 -4.93
C ALA A 178 15.35 -8.58 -5.68
N LYS A 179 16.02 -7.54 -6.18
CA LYS A 179 17.17 -7.68 -7.11
C LYS A 179 18.34 -6.76 -6.79
N LEU A 180 18.87 -6.87 -5.58
CA LEU A 180 20.21 -6.34 -5.28
C LEU A 180 21.24 -7.46 -5.14
N THR A 181 20.99 -8.62 -5.75
CA THR A 181 21.90 -9.79 -5.75
C THR A 181 23.06 -9.71 -6.76
N ARG A 182 23.16 -8.62 -7.52
CA ARG A 182 24.36 -8.11 -8.20
C ARG A 182 23.97 -6.82 -8.93
N PRO A 183 24.84 -5.80 -9.01
CA PRO A 183 24.65 -4.76 -9.99
C PRO A 183 24.72 -5.42 -11.39
N SER A 184 23.67 -5.32 -12.19
CA SER A 184 23.80 -5.47 -13.65
C SER A 184 24.61 -4.31 -14.26
N VAL A 185 24.82 -3.26 -13.47
CA VAL A 185 25.45 -1.99 -13.78
C VAL A 185 26.30 -1.60 -12.56
N ASP A 186 27.63 -1.68 -12.65
CA ASP A 186 28.53 -1.26 -11.57
C ASP A 186 28.57 0.28 -11.41
N GLU A 187 29.29 0.80 -10.41
CA GLU A 187 29.38 2.25 -10.16
C GLU A 187 29.95 3.01 -11.38
N ARG A 188 30.86 2.37 -12.12
CA ARG A 188 31.44 2.95 -13.34
C ARG A 188 30.40 3.01 -14.46
N GLN A 189 29.63 1.96 -14.67
CA GLN A 189 28.55 1.91 -15.66
C GLN A 189 27.41 2.86 -15.28
N SER A 190 27.12 3.05 -13.98
CA SER A 190 26.13 4.00 -13.49
C SER A 190 26.52 5.44 -13.82
N ARG A 191 27.81 5.80 -13.65
CA ARG A 191 28.35 7.11 -14.07
C ARG A 191 28.29 7.30 -15.58
N VAL A 192 28.59 6.25 -16.36
CA VAL A 192 28.51 6.30 -17.83
C VAL A 192 27.07 6.51 -18.30
N ILE A 193 26.10 5.76 -17.76
CA ILE A 193 24.68 5.93 -18.09
C ILE A 193 24.20 7.32 -17.64
N ALA A 194 24.55 7.78 -16.44
CA ALA A 194 24.21 9.14 -16.00
C ALA A 194 24.78 10.22 -16.92
N GLY A 195 26.02 10.04 -17.41
CA GLY A 195 26.65 10.91 -18.40
C GLY A 195 25.94 10.92 -19.76
N MET A 196 25.35 9.80 -20.19
CA MET A 196 24.56 9.74 -21.44
C MET A 196 23.31 10.62 -21.41
N TYR A 197 22.78 10.89 -20.22
CA TYR A 197 21.60 11.74 -20.04
C TYR A 197 21.95 13.18 -19.64
N GLU A 198 23.23 13.56 -19.51
CA GLU A 198 23.62 14.94 -19.26
C GLU A 198 23.12 15.88 -20.36
N GLY A 199 22.60 17.05 -19.96
CA GLY A 199 21.98 18.00 -20.89
C GLY A 199 20.59 17.61 -21.38
N THR A 200 20.04 16.46 -20.98
CA THR A 200 18.65 16.06 -21.28
C THR A 200 17.70 16.36 -20.11
N SER A 201 16.39 16.36 -20.37
CA SER A 201 15.36 16.47 -19.33
C SER A 201 15.37 15.29 -18.35
N LEU A 202 16.00 14.16 -18.71
CA LEU A 202 16.09 12.96 -17.89
C LEU A 202 17.32 12.95 -16.97
N ALA A 203 18.19 13.96 -17.05
CA ALA A 203 19.45 14.01 -16.29
C ALA A 203 19.23 13.94 -14.77
N ALA A 204 18.27 14.71 -14.24
CA ALA A 204 17.98 14.73 -12.81
C ALA A 204 17.31 13.43 -12.30
N PRO A 205 16.24 12.92 -12.94
CA PRO A 205 15.63 11.63 -12.56
C PRO A 205 16.61 10.45 -12.58
N VAL A 206 17.51 10.39 -13.58
CA VAL A 206 18.49 9.30 -13.70
C VAL A 206 19.52 9.36 -12.56
N ARG A 207 20.05 10.54 -12.23
CA ARG A 207 20.99 10.71 -11.10
C ARG A 207 20.36 10.35 -9.76
N GLU A 208 19.12 10.78 -9.54
CA GLU A 208 18.39 10.50 -8.32
C GLU A 208 18.13 8.99 -8.15
N SER A 209 17.76 8.31 -9.23
CA SER A 209 17.56 6.84 -9.23
C SER A 209 18.83 6.09 -8.84
N PHE A 210 20.00 6.48 -9.37
CA PHE A 210 21.28 5.88 -8.98
C PHE A 210 21.68 6.21 -7.55
N ALA A 211 21.42 7.44 -7.07
CA ALA A 211 21.71 7.82 -5.68
C ALA A 211 20.88 7.04 -4.66
N VAL A 212 19.60 6.80 -4.96
CA VAL A 212 18.71 5.94 -4.14
C VAL A 212 19.23 4.51 -4.12
N ARG A 213 19.67 3.99 -5.28
CA ARG A 213 20.26 2.65 -5.39
C ARG A 213 21.58 2.52 -4.63
N ASP A 214 22.49 3.49 -4.70
CA ASP A 214 23.78 3.46 -4.00
C ASP A 214 23.63 3.58 -2.48
N ALA A 215 22.65 4.37 -2.03
CA ALA A 215 22.25 4.40 -0.62
C ALA A 215 21.73 3.02 -0.18
N ALA A 216 20.96 2.35 -1.05
CA ALA A 216 20.46 1.01 -0.80
C ALA A 216 21.58 -0.06 -0.81
N MET A 217 22.58 0.03 -1.68
CA MET A 217 23.63 -0.98 -1.77
C MET A 217 24.60 -0.96 -0.58
N ARG A 218 24.89 0.23 -0.03
CA ARG A 218 25.80 0.36 1.13
C ARG A 218 25.32 -0.34 2.40
N GLU A 219 24.07 -0.76 2.44
CA GLU A 219 23.44 -1.41 3.59
C GLU A 219 23.40 -2.96 3.50
N LEU A 220 23.71 -3.57 2.34
CA LEU A 220 23.26 -4.92 1.96
C LEU A 220 24.35 -6.02 1.85
N ASN A 221 25.40 -6.01 2.66
CA ASN A 221 26.32 -7.18 2.68
C ASN A 221 25.70 -8.37 3.45
N GLY A 222 24.90 -9.22 2.77
CA GLY A 222 24.36 -10.50 3.29
C GLY A 222 23.61 -11.37 2.25
N ASP A 223 23.87 -12.68 2.30
CA ASP A 223 23.61 -13.89 1.44
C ASP A 223 22.23 -14.10 0.69
N PRO A 224 22.15 -14.87 -0.44
CA PRO A 224 20.95 -14.98 -1.30
C PRO A 224 20.20 -16.35 -1.30
N GLY A 225 18.89 -16.32 -1.63
CA GLY A 225 18.03 -17.51 -1.84
C GLY A 225 16.92 -17.31 -2.90
N SER A 226 16.54 -18.41 -3.58
CA SER A 226 16.00 -18.56 -4.95
C SER A 226 14.46 -18.45 -5.18
N SER A 227 14.01 -18.33 -6.45
CA SER A 227 13.16 -19.33 -7.16
C SER A 227 12.44 -18.82 -8.45
N MET A 228 12.24 -19.73 -9.43
CA MET A 228 11.25 -19.67 -10.53
C MET A 228 10.84 -21.10 -10.96
N GLN A 229 9.54 -21.42 -11.14
CA GLN A 229 9.06 -22.51 -12.03
C GLN A 229 7.56 -22.40 -12.48
N GLY A 230 7.28 -22.76 -13.75
CA GLY A 230 6.00 -22.71 -14.51
C GLY A 230 5.00 -23.86 -14.21
N GLY A 231 3.78 -24.00 -14.77
CA GLY A 231 3.08 -23.33 -15.88
C GLY A 231 1.53 -23.26 -15.77
N MET A 232 0.92 -23.59 -14.63
CA MET A 232 -0.37 -23.00 -14.17
C MET A 232 -0.13 -21.79 -13.26
N SER A 233 1.12 -21.65 -12.82
CA SER A 233 1.70 -20.47 -12.20
C SER A 233 1.78 -19.27 -13.14
N GLY A 234 1.53 -19.40 -14.45
CA GLY A 234 1.65 -18.28 -15.40
C GLY A 234 0.72 -17.10 -15.08
N GLU A 235 -0.56 -17.37 -14.81
CA GLU A 235 -1.53 -16.31 -14.49
C GLU A 235 -1.30 -15.75 -13.08
N MET A 236 -1.04 -16.61 -12.08
CA MET A 236 -0.68 -16.18 -10.71
C MET A 236 0.61 -15.34 -10.66
N VAL A 237 1.64 -15.73 -11.44
CA VAL A 237 2.91 -15.01 -11.59
C VAL A 237 2.70 -13.71 -12.34
N ALA A 238 1.88 -13.70 -13.39
CA ALA A 238 1.57 -12.49 -14.14
C ALA A 238 0.74 -11.50 -13.31
N ALA A 239 -0.27 -11.97 -12.55
CA ALA A 239 -1.06 -11.18 -11.62
C ALA A 239 -0.18 -10.56 -10.52
N SER A 240 0.87 -11.27 -10.12
CA SER A 240 1.88 -10.78 -9.17
C SER A 240 2.73 -9.63 -9.72
N ARG A 241 2.78 -9.35 -11.03
CA ARG A 241 3.51 -8.20 -11.63
C ARG A 241 5.00 -8.07 -11.21
N ASN A 242 5.68 -9.19 -10.96
CA ASN A 242 7.04 -9.24 -10.37
C ASN A 242 7.15 -8.61 -8.97
N ALA A 243 6.04 -8.49 -8.25
CA ALA A 243 6.02 -8.08 -6.85
C ALA A 243 6.84 -9.05 -5.99
N ILE A 244 7.40 -8.53 -4.91
CA ILE A 244 8.16 -9.33 -3.95
C ILE A 244 7.25 -10.39 -3.30
N THR A 245 7.78 -11.57 -3.01
CA THR A 245 7.02 -12.61 -2.29
C THR A 245 6.72 -12.15 -0.86
N ALA A 246 5.69 -12.72 -0.22
CA ALA A 246 5.39 -12.43 1.19
C ALA A 246 6.60 -12.62 2.13
N LYS A 247 7.37 -13.69 1.92
CA LYS A 247 8.62 -13.95 2.67
C LYS A 247 9.71 -12.90 2.38
N GLY A 248 9.85 -12.48 1.12
CA GLY A 248 10.78 -11.41 0.77
C GLY A 248 10.37 -10.07 1.40
N PHE A 249 9.07 -9.77 1.42
CA PHE A 249 8.54 -8.57 2.05
C PHE A 249 8.83 -8.55 3.56
N GLU A 250 8.70 -9.68 4.26
CA GLU A 250 9.06 -9.78 5.68
C GLU A 250 10.52 -9.37 5.93
N GLY A 251 11.45 -9.82 5.07
CA GLY A 251 12.87 -9.45 5.14
C GLY A 251 13.11 -7.96 4.92
N GLU A 252 12.36 -7.33 4.00
CA GLU A 252 12.52 -5.92 3.63
C GLU A 252 11.66 -4.95 4.45
N ALA A 253 10.68 -5.43 5.22
CA ALA A 253 9.73 -4.57 5.94
C ALA A 253 10.44 -3.60 6.91
N ARG A 254 11.47 -4.06 7.62
CA ARG A 254 12.28 -3.21 8.52
C ARG A 254 13.02 -2.11 7.75
N ARG A 255 13.46 -2.41 6.54
CA ARG A 255 14.15 -1.47 5.66
C ARG A 255 13.21 -0.41 5.11
N ILE A 256 12.06 -0.83 4.59
CA ILE A 256 10.99 0.06 4.14
C ILE A 256 10.61 1.01 5.28
N ALA A 257 10.39 0.48 6.49
CA ALA A 257 10.04 1.28 7.66
C ALA A 257 11.12 2.32 8.00
N ARG A 258 12.41 1.98 7.89
CA ARG A 258 13.52 2.91 8.10
C ARG A 258 13.53 4.03 7.06
N LEU A 259 13.44 3.68 5.78
CA LEU A 259 13.43 4.65 4.67
C LEU A 259 12.22 5.59 4.77
N MET A 260 11.03 5.07 5.06
CA MET A 260 9.84 5.88 5.33
C MET A 260 10.06 6.82 6.52
N ARG A 261 10.58 6.31 7.65
CA ARG A 261 10.81 7.13 8.84
C ARG A 261 11.78 8.28 8.56
N GLU A 262 12.83 8.04 7.79
CA GLU A 262 13.94 8.99 7.63
C GLU A 262 13.78 9.94 6.44
N ARG A 263 13.10 9.51 5.37
CA ARG A 263 13.19 10.19 4.07
C ARG A 263 11.93 10.17 3.22
N TYR A 264 10.85 9.47 3.59
CA TYR A 264 9.68 9.35 2.72
C TYR A 264 8.36 9.47 3.45
N HIS A 265 7.46 10.29 2.91
CA HIS A 265 6.12 10.51 3.47
C HIS A 265 5.03 9.71 2.76
N LEU A 266 5.27 9.30 1.52
CA LEU A 266 4.33 8.52 0.74
C LEU A 266 5.04 7.35 0.06
N GLY A 267 4.73 6.13 0.47
CA GLY A 267 5.35 4.91 -0.01
C GLY A 267 4.33 3.97 -0.65
N PHE A 268 4.72 3.26 -1.69
CA PHE A 268 3.99 2.11 -2.22
C PHE A 268 4.89 0.88 -2.27
N VAL A 269 4.33 -0.27 -1.96
CA VAL A 269 4.95 -1.58 -2.19
C VAL A 269 3.85 -2.55 -2.59
N ASP A 270 4.13 -3.44 -3.54
CA ASP A 270 3.26 -4.56 -3.83
C ASP A 270 3.90 -5.88 -3.42
N VAL A 271 3.05 -6.81 -2.99
CA VAL A 271 3.45 -8.14 -2.51
C VAL A 271 2.68 -9.18 -3.30
N GLY A 272 3.42 -10.08 -3.96
CA GLY A 272 2.88 -11.19 -4.74
C GLY A 272 2.60 -12.44 -3.91
N GLY A 273 2.01 -13.45 -4.56
CA GLY A 273 1.69 -14.73 -3.92
C GLY A 273 0.40 -14.72 -3.10
N TRP A 274 -0.46 -13.72 -3.30
CA TRP A 274 -1.77 -13.61 -2.65
C TRP A 274 -2.92 -14.03 -3.57
N ASP A 275 -2.62 -14.68 -4.70
CA ASP A 275 -3.62 -15.35 -5.51
C ASP A 275 -3.98 -16.69 -4.86
N THR A 276 -5.12 -16.72 -4.18
CA THR A 276 -5.51 -17.89 -3.39
C THR A 276 -6.39 -18.87 -4.16
N HIS A 277 -6.79 -18.61 -5.41
CA HIS A 277 -7.81 -19.39 -6.14
C HIS A 277 -7.58 -20.90 -6.23
N VAL A 278 -6.34 -21.37 -6.05
CA VAL A 278 -5.98 -22.79 -6.00
C VAL A 278 -5.56 -23.13 -4.56
N GLY A 279 -6.28 -24.07 -3.93
CA GLY A 279 -5.96 -24.52 -2.57
C GLY A 279 -6.49 -23.63 -1.44
N GLN A 280 -7.57 -22.85 -1.67
CA GLN A 280 -8.26 -22.13 -0.58
C GLN A 280 -8.75 -23.10 0.49
N GLY A 281 -8.49 -22.80 1.76
CA GLY A 281 -8.87 -23.65 2.89
C GLY A 281 -8.50 -23.03 4.23
N ALA A 282 -8.95 -23.67 5.31
CA ALA A 282 -8.74 -23.22 6.70
C ALA A 282 -7.34 -23.54 7.27
N GLY A 283 -6.41 -24.06 6.45
CA GLY A 283 -5.05 -24.44 6.83
C GLY A 283 -4.20 -24.83 5.63
#